data_AF-A0A1D7YEW1-F1
#
_entry.id   AF-A0A1D7YEW1-F1
#
_cell.length_a   1.000
_cell.length_b   1.000
_cell.length_c   1.000
_cell.angle_alpha   90.00
_cell.angle_beta   90.00
_cell.angle_gamma   90.00
#
_symmetry.space_group_name_H-M   'P 1'
#
loop_
_entity.id
_entity.type
_entity.pdbx_description
1 polymer ?
#
loop_
_entity_poly.entity_id
_entity_poly.type
_entity_poly.pdbx_seq_one_letter_code
_entity_poly.pdbx_strand_id
1 'polypeptide(L)'
;MTCETVLAAPDEMRTHLVDQLNSMLRRPGMYGDVEASMWIVVNHLLFLERRPEVWEEQKRAWSRQGGWSPTGVKGAFGSLLPGDHGHSVASVYAEFARRQGWLKPDRVLDAEAYAALRDAVRQWGRSDRVWADVTTAFGPPSVLFGGTNPFYGKTLGYVTEDPAQPMVSFHLWNGTDPGTEADWPPARTQPLLLAVRCGDGTFADSFTFTPQGRRRRPKGAEHPE
;
A
#
# COMPACT_ATOMS: atom_id res chain seq x y z
N MET A 1 2.25 5.29 -49.07
CA MET A 1 2.92 4.23 -48.29
C MET A 1 2.21 4.18 -46.94
N THR A 2 1.17 3.35 -46.85
CA THR A 2 0.40 3.17 -45.61
C THR A 2 1.19 2.20 -44.75
N CYS A 3 1.76 2.68 -43.65
CA CYS A 3 2.32 1.81 -42.63
C CYS A 3 1.13 1.08 -42.00
N GLU A 4 0.97 -0.21 -42.25
CA GLU A 4 0.00 -1.02 -41.52
C GLU A 4 0.46 -1.09 -40.06
N THR A 5 -0.28 -0.45 -39.17
CA THR A 5 -0.04 -0.53 -37.74
C THR A 5 -0.45 -1.92 -37.26
N VAL A 6 0.53 -2.77 -36.94
CA VAL A 6 0.29 -4.06 -36.28
C VAL A 6 -0.11 -3.78 -34.83
N LEU A 7 -1.27 -4.31 -34.41
CA LEU A 7 -1.73 -4.21 -33.03
C LEU A 7 -1.08 -5.28 -32.15
N ALA A 8 -0.89 -4.96 -30.87
CA ALA A 8 -0.34 -5.89 -29.89
C ALA A 8 -1.25 -7.10 -29.67
N ALA A 9 -0.65 -8.27 -29.46
CA ALA A 9 -1.37 -9.48 -29.09
C ALA A 9 -1.92 -9.38 -27.65
N PRO A 10 -2.99 -10.13 -27.29
CA PRO A 10 -3.58 -10.07 -25.96
C PRO A 10 -2.59 -10.31 -24.81
N ASP A 11 -1.66 -11.27 -24.97
CA ASP A 11 -0.66 -11.57 -23.94
C ASP A 11 0.38 -10.45 -23.76
N GLU A 12 0.70 -9.75 -24.86
CA GLU A 12 1.57 -8.57 -24.82
C GLU A 12 0.88 -7.41 -24.10
N MET A 13 -0.41 -7.17 -24.41
CA MET A 13 -1.22 -6.18 -23.72
C MET A 13 -1.33 -6.48 -22.23
N ARG A 14 -1.55 -7.76 -21.87
CA ARG A 14 -1.62 -8.21 -20.48
C ARG A 14 -0.31 -7.94 -19.76
N THR A 15 0.80 -8.36 -20.36
CA THR A 15 2.15 -8.16 -19.79
C THR A 15 2.43 -6.68 -19.59
N HIS A 16 2.15 -5.84 -20.59
CA HIS A 16 2.31 -4.40 -20.50
C HIS A 16 1.51 -3.79 -19.35
N LEU A 17 0.22 -4.13 -19.22
CA LEU A 17 -0.63 -3.60 -18.16
C LEU A 17 -0.19 -4.07 -16.77
N VAL A 18 0.25 -5.33 -16.62
CA VAL A 18 0.83 -5.84 -15.37
C VAL A 18 2.11 -5.09 -15.01
N ASP A 19 2.97 -4.78 -15.98
CA ASP A 19 4.19 -4.00 -15.76
C ASP A 19 3.89 -2.56 -15.37
N GLN A 20 2.91 -1.93 -16.03
CA GLN A 20 2.45 -0.59 -15.66
C GLN A 20 1.90 -0.56 -14.23
N LEU A 21 1.04 -1.53 -13.87
CA LEU A 21 0.53 -1.67 -12.51
C LEU A 21 1.67 -1.75 -11.48
N ASN A 22 2.67 -2.58 -11.72
CA ASN A 22 3.81 -2.75 -10.82
C ASN A 22 4.71 -1.50 -10.72
N SER A 23 4.86 -0.75 -11.81
CA SER A 23 5.56 0.54 -11.82
C SER A 23 4.82 1.58 -10.99
N MET A 24 3.50 1.66 -11.16
CA MET A 24 2.62 2.58 -10.43
C MET A 24 2.60 2.28 -8.93
N LEU A 25 2.54 1.00 -8.55
CA LEU A 25 2.56 0.59 -7.15
C LEU A 25 3.84 1.06 -6.46
N ARG A 26 4.98 0.93 -7.14
CA ARG A 26 6.29 1.34 -6.61
C ARG A 26 6.48 2.85 -6.59
N ARG A 27 5.86 3.60 -7.49
CA ARG A 27 6.07 5.05 -7.64
C ARG A 27 4.75 5.83 -7.69
N PRO A 28 3.88 5.71 -6.69
CA PRO A 28 2.52 6.25 -6.78
C PRO A 28 2.51 7.77 -7.02
N GLY A 29 3.46 8.51 -6.44
CA GLY A 29 3.58 9.96 -6.64
C GLY A 29 3.94 10.41 -8.07
N MET A 30 4.44 9.51 -8.93
CA MET A 30 4.75 9.84 -10.34
C MET A 30 3.54 9.80 -11.26
N TYR A 31 2.41 9.26 -10.78
CA TYR A 31 1.21 9.03 -11.59
C TYR A 31 0.05 9.94 -11.19
N GLY A 32 0.29 10.96 -10.35
CA GLY A 32 -0.74 11.89 -9.90
C GLY A 32 -1.67 11.24 -8.87
N ASP A 33 -2.97 11.20 -9.14
CA ASP A 33 -3.92 10.51 -8.27
C ASP A 33 -3.79 8.99 -8.44
N VAL A 34 -3.06 8.37 -7.51
CA VAL A 34 -2.78 6.93 -7.55
C VAL A 34 -4.07 6.10 -7.61
N GLU A 35 -5.14 6.50 -6.93
CA GLU A 35 -6.35 5.68 -6.86
C GLU A 35 -7.07 5.67 -8.23
N ALA A 36 -7.24 6.85 -8.84
CA ALA A 36 -7.79 6.96 -10.19
C ALA A 36 -6.93 6.22 -11.23
N SER A 37 -5.60 6.38 -11.17
CA SER A 37 -4.71 5.69 -12.11
C SER A 37 -4.78 4.16 -11.92
N MET A 38 -4.80 3.67 -10.68
CA MET A 38 -4.91 2.24 -10.40
C MET A 38 -6.24 1.67 -10.92
N TRP A 39 -7.34 2.40 -10.77
CA TRP A 39 -8.64 1.99 -11.30
C TRP A 39 -8.61 1.78 -12.80
N ILE A 40 -7.95 2.68 -13.54
CA ILE A 40 -7.84 2.55 -15.00
C ILE A 40 -7.13 1.24 -15.33
N VAL A 41 -5.94 1.00 -14.79
CA VAL A 41 -5.16 -0.20 -15.15
C VAL A 41 -5.85 -1.49 -14.70
N VAL A 42 -6.42 -1.51 -13.50
CA VAL A 42 -7.17 -2.66 -12.97
C VAL A 42 -8.37 -2.99 -13.85
N ASN A 43 -9.16 -1.99 -14.25
CA ASN A 43 -10.32 -2.23 -15.13
C ASN A 43 -9.90 -2.80 -16.49
N HIS A 44 -8.80 -2.30 -17.08
CA HIS A 44 -8.30 -2.83 -18.35
C HIS A 44 -7.80 -4.27 -18.21
N LEU A 45 -7.10 -4.61 -17.12
CA LEU A 45 -6.68 -5.98 -16.85
C LEU A 45 -7.88 -6.92 -16.69
N LEU A 46 -8.88 -6.54 -15.90
CA LEU A 46 -10.08 -7.35 -15.70
C LEU A 46 -10.92 -7.50 -16.97
N PHE A 47 -11.00 -6.44 -17.78
CA PHE A 47 -11.67 -6.51 -19.08
C PHE A 47 -10.95 -7.48 -20.03
N LEU A 48 -9.62 -7.35 -20.13
CA LEU A 48 -8.79 -8.22 -20.97
C LEU A 48 -8.89 -9.70 -20.53
N GLU A 49 -8.99 -9.94 -19.22
CA GLU A 49 -9.16 -11.28 -18.64
C GLU A 49 -10.62 -11.74 -18.57
N ARG A 50 -11.58 -10.94 -19.05
CA ARG A 50 -13.03 -11.22 -19.06
C ARG A 50 -13.64 -11.48 -17.68
N ARG A 51 -13.19 -10.73 -16.66
CA ARG A 51 -13.65 -10.83 -15.27
C ARG A 51 -14.02 -9.48 -14.63
N PRO A 52 -14.76 -8.58 -15.29
CA PRO A 52 -15.06 -7.25 -14.74
C PRO A 52 -15.82 -7.30 -13.40
N GLU A 53 -16.60 -8.35 -13.15
CA GLU A 53 -17.37 -8.56 -11.93
C GLU A 53 -16.51 -8.66 -10.66
N VAL A 54 -15.26 -9.16 -10.80
CA VAL A 54 -14.30 -9.27 -9.70
C VAL A 54 -14.04 -7.91 -9.05
N TRP A 55 -14.11 -6.82 -9.82
CA TRP A 55 -13.90 -5.48 -9.27
C TRP A 55 -15.01 -5.04 -8.33
N GLU A 56 -16.27 -5.24 -8.73
CA GLU A 56 -17.43 -4.89 -7.90
C GLU A 56 -17.51 -5.77 -6.65
N GLU A 57 -17.13 -7.03 -6.75
CA GLU A 57 -16.98 -7.92 -5.59
C GLU A 57 -15.90 -7.43 -4.63
N GLN A 58 -14.73 -7.04 -5.15
CA GLN A 58 -13.64 -6.54 -4.32
C GLN A 58 -14.01 -5.22 -3.64
N LYS A 59 -14.65 -4.27 -4.34
CA LYS A 59 -15.14 -3.03 -3.73
C LYS A 59 -16.16 -3.30 -2.63
N ARG A 60 -17.13 -4.20 -2.86
CA ARG A 60 -18.09 -4.63 -1.82
C ARG A 60 -17.40 -5.28 -0.62
N ALA A 61 -16.38 -6.11 -0.85
CA ALA A 61 -15.59 -6.71 0.22
C ALA A 61 -14.87 -5.65 1.06
N TRP A 62 -14.18 -4.70 0.41
CA TRP A 62 -13.52 -3.58 1.11
C TRP A 62 -14.52 -2.70 1.86
N SER A 63 -15.68 -2.38 1.27
CA SER A 63 -16.74 -1.62 1.96
C SER A 63 -17.23 -2.34 3.21
N ARG A 64 -17.50 -3.65 3.14
CA ARG A 64 -17.90 -4.45 4.32
C ARG A 64 -16.85 -4.46 5.42
N GLN A 65 -15.58 -4.40 5.05
CA GLN A 65 -14.47 -4.35 6.01
C GLN A 65 -14.15 -2.92 6.47
N GLY A 66 -14.81 -1.88 5.93
CA GLY A 66 -14.49 -0.48 6.23
C GLY A 66 -13.20 0.03 5.56
N GLY A 67 -12.64 -0.71 4.60
CA GLY A 67 -11.47 -0.33 3.80
C GLY A 67 -11.81 0.48 2.55
N TRP A 68 -13.10 0.81 2.35
CA TRP A 68 -13.59 1.62 1.24
C TRP A 68 -14.60 2.63 1.73
N SER A 69 -14.36 3.92 1.46
CA SER A 69 -15.28 5.01 1.77
C SER A 69 -15.86 5.62 0.46
N PRO A 70 -16.73 6.64 0.52
CA PRO A 70 -17.15 7.37 -0.67
C PRO A 70 -15.98 7.99 -1.48
N THR A 71 -14.84 8.21 -0.84
CA THR A 71 -13.59 8.68 -1.47
C THR A 71 -12.56 7.57 -1.66
N GLY A 72 -13.03 6.32 -1.76
CA GLY A 72 -12.21 5.14 -2.03
C GLY A 72 -11.40 4.65 -0.83
N VAL A 73 -10.30 3.95 -1.11
CA VAL A 73 -9.34 3.47 -0.10
C VAL A 73 -8.65 4.66 0.58
N LYS A 74 -8.41 5.75 -0.17
CA LYS A 74 -7.79 6.97 0.37
C LYS A 74 -8.58 7.51 1.55
N GLY A 75 -9.91 7.57 1.46
CA GLY A 75 -10.75 8.04 2.56
C GLY A 75 -10.73 7.13 3.77
N ALA A 76 -10.64 5.81 3.60
CA ALA A 76 -10.49 4.88 4.72
C ALA A 76 -9.21 5.15 5.52
N PHE A 77 -8.08 5.38 4.83
CA PHE A 77 -6.82 5.80 5.47
C PHE A 77 -6.90 7.16 6.15
N GLY A 78 -7.70 8.11 5.63
CA GLY A 78 -7.87 9.45 6.20
C GLY A 78 -8.38 9.49 7.63
N SER A 79 -8.97 8.40 8.12
CA SER A 79 -9.39 8.23 9.52
C SER A 79 -8.33 7.58 10.43
N LEU A 80 -7.25 7.07 9.85
CA LEU A 80 -6.29 6.19 10.52
C LEU A 80 -4.86 6.75 10.51
N LEU A 81 -4.41 7.34 9.41
CA LEU A 81 -3.06 7.85 9.22
C LEU A 81 -3.07 9.35 8.87
N PRO A 82 -2.03 10.11 9.26
CA PRO A 82 -1.88 11.50 8.86
C PRO A 82 -1.35 11.66 7.43
N GLY A 83 -1.58 12.83 6.83
CA GLY A 83 -0.90 13.30 5.62
C GLY A 83 -1.38 12.67 4.31
N ASP A 84 -0.50 12.64 3.30
CA ASP A 84 -0.78 11.97 2.03
C ASP A 84 -0.77 10.43 2.21
N HIS A 85 -1.67 9.75 1.49
CA HIS A 85 -1.88 8.31 1.63
C HIS A 85 -1.47 7.52 0.38
N GLY A 86 -0.80 8.12 -0.60
CA GLY A 86 -0.53 7.47 -1.89
C GLY A 86 0.19 6.13 -1.75
N HIS A 87 1.21 6.06 -0.89
CA HIS A 87 1.94 4.83 -0.58
C HIS A 87 1.11 3.79 0.19
N SER A 88 0.20 4.25 1.04
CA SER A 88 -0.69 3.39 1.83
C SER A 88 -1.78 2.79 0.95
N VAL A 89 -2.38 3.60 0.09
CA VAL A 89 -3.34 3.18 -0.94
C VAL A 89 -2.70 2.15 -1.86
N ALA A 90 -1.49 2.41 -2.37
CA ALA A 90 -0.75 1.46 -3.21
C ALA A 90 -0.63 0.07 -2.55
N SER A 91 -0.43 -0.02 -1.23
CA SER A 91 -0.36 -1.31 -0.53
C SER A 91 -1.67 -2.11 -0.57
N VAL A 92 -2.83 -1.45 -0.56
CA VAL A 92 -4.14 -2.12 -0.64
C VAL A 92 -4.40 -2.63 -2.07
N TYR A 93 -4.03 -1.85 -3.08
CA TYR A 93 -4.08 -2.30 -4.48
C TYR A 93 -3.08 -3.42 -4.76
N ALA A 94 -1.93 -3.42 -4.10
CA ALA A 94 -0.97 -4.52 -4.21
C ALA A 94 -1.50 -5.84 -3.66
N GLU A 95 -2.29 -5.83 -2.57
CA GLU A 95 -2.96 -7.03 -2.07
C GLU A 95 -3.96 -7.59 -3.05
N PHE A 96 -4.76 -6.71 -3.67
CA PHE A 96 -5.66 -7.12 -4.73
C PHE A 96 -4.89 -7.68 -5.93
N ALA A 97 -3.89 -6.95 -6.43
CA ALA A 97 -3.03 -7.38 -7.54
C ALA A 97 -2.37 -8.73 -7.26
N ARG A 98 -1.97 -8.99 -6.00
CA ARG A 98 -1.39 -10.26 -5.58
C ARG A 98 -2.38 -11.41 -5.70
N ARG A 99 -3.62 -11.23 -5.23
CA ARG A 99 -4.68 -12.23 -5.35
C ARG A 99 -5.05 -12.53 -6.81
N GLN A 100 -4.84 -11.56 -7.70
CA GLN A 100 -5.05 -11.75 -9.15
C GLN A 100 -3.82 -12.29 -9.90
N GLY A 101 -2.69 -12.52 -9.21
CA GLY A 101 -1.45 -12.97 -9.85
C GLY A 101 -0.75 -11.89 -10.69
N TRP A 102 -1.03 -10.62 -10.44
CA TRP A 102 -0.42 -9.48 -11.15
C TRP A 102 0.71 -8.82 -10.36
N LEU A 103 0.77 -8.97 -9.04
CA LEU A 103 1.87 -8.41 -8.25
C LEU A 103 3.18 -9.14 -8.57
N LYS A 104 4.23 -8.40 -8.92
CA LYS A 104 5.59 -8.92 -9.10
C LYS A 104 6.44 -8.51 -7.88
N PRO A 105 6.55 -9.33 -6.82
CA PRO A 105 7.41 -9.00 -5.69
C PRO A 105 8.89 -9.16 -6.07
N ASP A 106 9.76 -8.31 -5.49
CA ASP A 106 11.21 -8.38 -5.68
C ASP A 106 11.82 -9.59 -4.93
N ARG A 107 11.13 -10.04 -3.87
CA ARG A 107 11.41 -11.28 -3.14
C ARG A 107 10.18 -11.79 -2.40
N VAL A 108 10.19 -13.06 -2.05
CA VAL A 108 9.16 -13.70 -1.20
C VAL A 108 9.79 -14.18 0.11
N LEU A 109 9.01 -14.20 1.18
CA LEU A 109 9.37 -14.83 2.44
C LEU A 109 8.99 -16.31 2.40
N ASP A 110 9.89 -17.15 2.91
CA ASP A 110 9.54 -18.52 3.27
C ASP A 110 8.62 -18.55 4.51
N ALA A 111 8.12 -19.75 4.83
CA ALA A 111 7.17 -19.95 5.92
C ALA A 111 7.75 -19.55 7.29
N GLU A 112 9.03 -19.83 7.55
CA GLU A 112 9.68 -19.54 8.82
C GLU A 112 9.85 -18.03 9.02
N ALA A 113 10.39 -17.34 8.01
CA ALA A 113 10.58 -15.90 8.01
C ALA A 113 9.23 -15.16 8.10
N TYR A 114 8.20 -15.67 7.43
CA TYR A 114 6.86 -15.08 7.50
C TYR A 114 6.20 -15.29 8.87
N ALA A 115 6.35 -16.48 9.48
CA ALA A 115 5.86 -16.73 10.84
C ALA A 115 6.56 -15.80 11.85
N ALA A 116 7.89 -15.71 11.79
CA ALA A 116 8.68 -14.82 12.63
C ALA A 116 8.25 -13.35 12.47
N LEU A 117 8.01 -12.91 11.23
CA LEU A 117 7.47 -11.58 10.95
C LEU A 117 6.10 -11.38 11.62
N ARG A 118 5.15 -12.31 11.43
CA ARG A 118 3.78 -12.21 11.96
C ARG A 118 3.76 -12.17 13.49
N ASP A 119 4.58 -12.98 14.15
CA ASP A 119 4.71 -13.00 15.60
C ASP A 119 5.32 -11.70 16.14
N ALA A 120 6.32 -11.17 15.43
CA ALA A 120 6.94 -9.91 15.79
C ALA A 120 5.98 -8.72 15.65
N VAL A 121 5.19 -8.64 14.58
CA VAL A 121 4.32 -7.47 14.27
C VAL A 121 3.44 -7.03 15.45
N ARG A 122 2.89 -7.97 16.23
CA ARG A 122 2.07 -7.63 17.41
C ARG A 122 2.87 -6.85 18.47
N GLN A 123 4.15 -7.12 18.60
CA GLN A 123 5.04 -6.46 19.55
C GLN A 123 5.56 -5.12 19.03
N TRP A 124 5.62 -4.94 17.71
CA TRP A 124 6.18 -3.74 17.08
C TRP A 124 5.38 -2.47 17.39
N GLY A 125 4.07 -2.58 17.66
CA GLY A 125 3.26 -1.45 18.11
C GLY A 125 3.60 -0.91 19.50
N ARG A 126 4.50 -1.54 20.27
CA ARG A 126 4.80 -1.15 21.65
C ARG A 126 5.83 -0.03 21.77
N SER A 127 6.62 0.21 20.73
CA SER A 127 7.73 1.15 20.72
C SER A 127 7.79 1.90 19.40
N ASP A 128 8.29 3.12 19.41
CA ASP A 128 8.56 3.85 18.19
C ASP A 128 9.73 3.22 17.43
N ARG A 129 9.64 3.21 16.10
CA ARG A 129 10.61 2.60 15.19
C ARG A 129 10.78 3.46 13.95
N VAL A 130 11.91 3.31 13.28
CA VAL A 130 12.23 3.95 12.00
C VAL A 130 12.37 2.92 10.88
N TRP A 131 12.51 3.39 9.65
CA TRP A 131 12.75 2.54 8.49
C TRP A 131 13.88 1.51 8.69
N ALA A 132 15.03 1.98 9.18
CA ALA A 132 16.19 1.13 9.37
C ALA A 132 15.92 -0.04 10.33
N ASP A 133 15.09 0.15 11.36
CA ASP A 133 14.71 -0.92 12.29
C ASP A 133 13.98 -2.04 11.54
N VAL A 134 13.00 -1.70 10.69
CA VAL A 134 12.20 -2.67 9.92
C VAL A 134 13.10 -3.49 9.00
N THR A 135 13.97 -2.82 8.24
CA THR A 135 14.83 -3.50 7.27
C THR A 135 15.96 -4.27 7.93
N THR A 136 16.43 -3.85 9.10
CA THR A 136 17.42 -4.62 9.88
C THR A 136 16.81 -5.90 10.43
N ALA A 137 15.56 -5.84 10.90
CA ALA A 137 14.89 -6.99 11.49
C ALA A 137 14.39 -8.02 10.47
N PHE A 138 13.89 -7.57 9.32
CA PHE A 138 13.19 -8.44 8.36
C PHE A 138 13.84 -8.50 6.97
N GLY A 139 14.95 -7.79 6.78
CA GLY A 139 15.58 -7.61 5.47
C GLY A 139 14.83 -6.63 4.55
N PRO A 140 15.24 -6.53 3.28
CA PRO A 140 14.60 -5.68 2.28
C PRO A 140 13.09 -5.97 2.15
N PRO A 141 12.21 -5.04 1.78
CA PRO A 141 10.80 -5.39 1.55
C PRO A 141 10.63 -6.32 0.34
N SER A 142 9.54 -7.09 0.28
CA SER A 142 9.11 -7.76 -0.96
C SER A 142 8.66 -6.75 -2.02
N VAL A 143 8.05 -5.65 -1.60
CA VAL A 143 7.69 -4.52 -2.45
C VAL A 143 7.85 -3.23 -1.67
N LEU A 144 8.59 -2.27 -2.25
CA LEU A 144 8.68 -0.91 -1.73
C LEU A 144 7.67 -0.01 -2.45
N PHE A 145 6.68 0.51 -1.71
CA PHE A 145 5.73 1.50 -2.23
C PHE A 145 6.26 2.90 -1.91
N GLY A 146 6.85 3.56 -2.90
CA GLY A 146 7.58 4.82 -2.76
C GLY A 146 9.05 4.70 -3.17
N GLY A 147 9.81 5.78 -3.00
CA GLY A 147 11.23 5.82 -3.36
C GLY A 147 12.16 5.32 -2.24
N THR A 148 13.42 5.09 -2.58
CA THR A 148 14.50 4.79 -1.62
C THR A 148 15.02 6.04 -0.90
N ASN A 149 14.60 7.23 -1.29
CA ASN A 149 14.99 8.47 -0.64
C ASN A 149 14.52 8.47 0.85
N PRO A 150 15.43 8.60 1.83
CA PRO A 150 15.10 8.49 3.25
C PRO A 150 14.27 9.67 3.79
N PHE A 151 14.17 10.77 3.06
CA PHE A 151 13.40 11.94 3.47
C PHE A 151 11.90 11.85 3.20
N TYR A 152 11.43 10.80 2.52
CA TYR A 152 10.02 10.63 2.19
C TYR A 152 9.37 9.46 2.94
N GLY A 153 8.08 9.61 3.24
CA GLY A 153 7.23 8.50 3.68
C GLY A 153 7.18 7.38 2.62
N LYS A 154 6.82 6.18 3.05
CA LYS A 154 6.76 4.98 2.21
C LYS A 154 6.01 3.87 2.92
N THR A 155 5.59 2.87 2.15
CA THR A 155 5.07 1.61 2.71
C THR A 155 5.97 0.46 2.30
N LEU A 156 6.27 -0.44 3.24
CA LEU A 156 7.03 -1.67 2.99
C LEU A 156 6.06 -2.86 3.00
N GLY A 157 5.94 -3.57 1.89
CA GLY A 157 5.16 -4.81 1.79
C GLY A 157 6.04 -6.04 1.91
N TYR A 158 5.63 -7.01 2.72
CA TYR A 158 6.24 -8.34 2.81
C TYR A 158 5.20 -9.40 2.48
N VAL A 159 5.53 -10.30 1.56
CA VAL A 159 4.63 -11.35 1.05
C VAL A 159 5.32 -12.71 1.01
N THR A 160 4.53 -13.77 1.06
CA THR A 160 4.96 -15.15 0.78
C THR A 160 4.68 -15.52 -0.67
N GLU A 161 5.06 -16.74 -1.08
CA GLU A 161 4.62 -17.32 -2.36
C GLU A 161 3.10 -17.57 -2.41
N ASP A 162 2.49 -18.00 -1.30
CA ASP A 162 1.06 -18.32 -1.24
C ASP A 162 0.19 -17.05 -1.25
N PRO A 163 -0.55 -16.76 -2.35
CA PRO A 163 -1.38 -15.55 -2.48
C PRO A 163 -2.50 -15.45 -1.44
N ALA A 164 -2.85 -16.54 -0.75
CA ALA A 164 -3.85 -16.55 0.32
C ALA A 164 -3.32 -15.97 1.65
N GLN A 165 -2.01 -16.05 1.91
CA GLN A 165 -1.42 -15.45 3.11
C GLN A 165 -1.52 -13.91 3.05
N PRO A 166 -1.90 -13.21 4.12
CA PRO A 166 -2.03 -11.76 4.09
C PRO A 166 -0.67 -11.08 3.91
N MET A 167 -0.64 -10.00 3.12
CA MET A 167 0.53 -9.13 3.07
C MET A 167 0.69 -8.40 4.40
N VAL A 168 1.93 -8.28 4.87
CA VAL A 168 2.28 -7.41 6.00
C VAL A 168 2.75 -6.08 5.44
N SER A 169 2.09 -4.99 5.80
CA SER A 169 2.42 -3.63 5.35
C SER A 169 2.90 -2.75 6.49
N PHE A 170 4.13 -2.23 6.42
CA PHE A 170 4.64 -1.23 7.36
C PHE A 170 4.45 0.16 6.77
N HIS A 171 3.63 0.99 7.41
CA HIS A 171 3.32 2.34 6.97
C HIS A 171 4.24 3.35 7.65
N LEU A 172 5.16 3.95 6.88
CA LEU A 172 6.14 4.90 7.38
C LEU A 172 5.86 6.32 6.87
N TRP A 173 6.07 7.28 7.75
CA TRP A 173 5.74 8.68 7.54
C TRP A 173 6.93 9.56 7.87
N ASN A 174 7.20 10.54 7.01
CA ASN A 174 8.23 11.56 7.23
C ASN A 174 7.72 12.98 7.01
N GLY A 175 6.42 13.19 7.22
CA GLY A 175 5.80 14.49 7.01
C GLY A 175 6.10 15.48 8.13
N THR A 176 5.49 16.65 7.98
CA THR A 176 5.51 17.74 8.95
C THR A 176 4.39 17.54 9.97
N ASP A 177 4.66 17.84 11.24
CA ASP A 177 3.63 17.77 12.28
C ASP A 177 2.55 18.85 12.02
N PRO A 178 1.27 18.58 12.32
CA PRO A 178 0.19 19.55 12.11
C PRO A 178 0.49 20.90 12.77
N GLY A 179 0.28 21.99 12.04
CA GLY A 179 0.54 23.35 12.53
C GLY A 179 2.01 23.80 12.48
N THR A 180 2.90 22.97 11.92
CA THR A 180 4.29 23.36 11.63
C THR A 180 4.44 23.62 10.13
N GLU A 181 5.19 24.66 9.76
CA GLU A 181 5.53 24.89 8.35
C GLU A 181 6.44 23.78 7.82
N ALA A 182 6.26 23.40 6.56
CA ALA A 182 7.13 22.43 5.92
C ALA A 182 8.50 23.05 5.66
N ASP A 183 9.53 22.53 6.32
CA ASP A 183 10.92 22.91 6.09
C ASP A 183 11.65 21.86 5.24
N TRP A 184 12.62 22.31 4.44
CA TRP A 184 13.46 21.44 3.62
C TRP A 184 14.95 21.63 3.96
N PRO A 185 15.65 20.57 4.40
CA PRO A 185 15.20 19.18 4.50
C PRO A 185 14.21 18.95 5.66
N PRO A 186 13.41 17.85 5.63
CA PRO A 186 12.52 17.52 6.73
C PRO A 186 13.33 17.37 8.04
N ALA A 187 12.74 17.75 9.17
CA ALA A 187 13.37 17.66 10.49
C ALA A 187 13.83 16.23 10.84
N ARG A 188 13.31 15.21 10.15
CA ARG A 188 13.60 13.80 10.36
C ARG A 188 14.39 13.25 9.16
N THR A 189 15.51 12.63 9.47
CA THR A 189 16.41 12.00 8.49
C THR A 189 15.95 10.61 8.05
N GLN A 190 14.95 10.03 8.72
CA GLN A 190 14.33 8.75 8.37
C GLN A 190 12.83 8.77 8.69
N PRO A 191 12.00 8.05 7.91
CA PRO A 191 10.57 8.00 8.15
C PRO A 191 10.28 7.14 9.38
N LEU A 192 9.32 7.59 10.19
CA LEU A 192 8.83 6.92 11.39
C LEU A 192 7.80 5.86 11.01
N LEU A 193 7.89 4.68 11.61
CA LEU A 193 6.83 3.68 11.54
C LEU A 193 5.62 4.16 12.35
N LEU A 194 4.48 4.39 11.68
CA LEU A 194 3.24 4.75 12.35
C LEU A 194 2.41 3.52 12.69
N ALA A 195 2.32 2.58 11.75
CA ALA A 195 1.52 1.38 11.96
C ALA A 195 1.99 0.23 11.08
N VAL A 196 1.70 -0.98 11.54
CA VAL A 196 1.77 -2.19 10.72
C VAL A 196 0.35 -2.65 10.43
N ARG A 197 0.02 -2.86 9.16
CA ARG A 197 -1.25 -3.42 8.72
C ARG A 197 -1.05 -4.89 8.36
N CYS A 198 -1.79 -5.78 9.01
CA CYS A 198 -1.79 -7.19 8.67
C CYS A 198 -3.03 -7.91 9.22
N GLY A 199 -3.73 -8.65 8.36
CA GLY A 199 -4.87 -9.48 8.75
C GLY A 199 -6.07 -9.32 7.81
N ASP A 200 -7.14 -10.02 8.14
CA ASP A 200 -8.38 -10.20 7.36
C ASP A 200 -9.63 -9.66 8.06
N GLY A 201 -9.47 -9.09 9.26
CA GLY A 201 -10.53 -8.43 10.03
C GLY A 201 -11.02 -7.11 9.41
N THR A 202 -11.64 -6.25 10.22
CA THR A 202 -11.98 -4.90 9.75
C THR A 202 -10.71 -4.15 9.38
N PHE A 203 -10.85 -3.18 8.48
CA PHE A 203 -9.73 -2.39 8.00
C PHE A 203 -9.02 -1.71 9.16
N ALA A 204 -9.75 -1.09 10.09
CA ALA A 204 -9.18 -0.47 11.28
C ALA A 204 -8.49 -1.47 12.22
N ASP A 205 -9.11 -2.65 12.45
CA ASP A 205 -8.56 -3.67 13.36
C ASP A 205 -7.32 -4.36 12.80
N SER A 206 -7.09 -4.28 11.49
CA SER A 206 -5.89 -4.80 10.86
C SER A 206 -4.62 -4.00 11.18
N PHE A 207 -4.75 -2.82 11.83
CA PHE A 207 -3.62 -1.97 12.19
C PHE A 207 -3.13 -2.18 13.62
N THR A 208 -1.82 -2.38 13.75
CA THR A 208 -1.08 -2.27 15.00
C THR A 208 -0.28 -0.96 14.98
N PHE A 209 -0.75 0.05 15.71
CA PHE A 209 -0.12 1.37 15.78
C PHE A 209 1.02 1.44 16.80
N THR A 210 2.12 2.11 16.44
CA THR A 210 3.17 2.55 17.36
C THR A 210 2.70 3.72 18.23
N PRO A 211 3.42 4.08 19.31
CA PRO A 211 3.11 5.29 20.09
C PRO A 211 3.05 6.57 19.22
N GLN A 212 4.01 6.81 18.33
CA GLN A 212 3.97 7.93 17.37
C GLN A 212 2.77 7.83 16.42
N GLY A 213 2.44 6.63 15.95
CA GLY A 213 1.26 6.39 15.12
C GLY A 213 -0.03 6.82 15.81
N ARG A 214 -0.21 6.41 17.07
CA ARG A 214 -1.38 6.79 17.88
C ARG A 214 -1.46 8.29 18.11
N ARG A 215 -0.35 8.94 18.47
CA ARG A 215 -0.29 10.40 18.71
C ARG A 215 -0.64 11.22 17.47
N ARG A 216 -0.36 10.69 16.28
CA ARG A 216 -0.61 11.35 14.99
C ARG A 216 -1.86 10.88 14.28
N ARG A 217 -2.68 10.04 14.90
CA ARG A 217 -3.97 9.70 14.31
C ARG A 217 -4.74 11.00 14.05
N PRO A 218 -5.38 11.13 12.89
CA PRO A 218 -6.33 12.22 12.66
C PRO A 218 -7.30 12.25 13.83
N LYS A 219 -7.37 13.39 14.54
CA LYS A 219 -8.47 13.61 15.47
C LYS A 219 -9.72 13.58 14.62
N GLY A 220 -10.72 12.77 15.00
CA GLY A 220 -11.96 12.72 14.27
C GLY A 220 -12.46 14.14 14.03
N ALA A 221 -12.95 14.42 12.82
CA ALA A 221 -13.79 15.59 12.65
C ALA A 221 -14.91 15.41 13.69
N GLU A 222 -14.88 16.21 14.76
CA GLU A 222 -16.06 16.40 15.59
C GLU A 222 -17.15 16.82 14.61
N HIS A 223 -18.12 15.94 14.38
CA HIS A 223 -19.36 16.35 13.76
C HIS A 223 -19.95 17.41 14.70
N PRO A 224 -20.10 18.68 14.27
CA PRO A 224 -21.00 19.57 14.97
C PRO A 224 -22.39 18.95 14.84
N GLU A 225 -23.06 18.78 15.98
CA GLU A 225 -24.49 18.44 16.05
C GLU A 225 -25.35 19.40 15.22
#